data_AF-A0A1B3SK25-F1
#
_entry.id   AF-A0A1B3SK25-F1
#
_cell.length_a   1.000
_cell.length_b   1.000
_cell.length_c   1.000
_cell.angle_alpha   90.00
_cell.angle_beta   90.00
_cell.angle_gamma   90.00
#
_symmetry.space_group_name_H-M   'P 1'
#
loop_
_entity.id
_entity.type
_entity.pdbx_description
1 polymer ?
#
loop_
_entity_poly.entity_id
_entity_poly.type
_entity_poly.pdbx_seq_one_letter_code
_entity_poly.pdbx_strand_id
1 'polypeptide(L)'
;MGEKVYQLTYDQIGVVSFDEPWFLIHIDLENDEESKPVQLFYPSLEKGIKAMAVVIEEHVINKWQKEGPEGNQKIEQLRQYLLKSWPEKGLEEVRVLMYEKYGFTELENKTGQELLYDGYDFLAFVIGHIMIAHNNLHFYFEGLHVSCRVVDKFLAVNFWDKVKQEAMSSMGNTKSTL
;
A
#
# COMPACT_ATOMS: atom_id res chain seq x y z
N MET A 1 26.61 -17.24 6.92
CA MET A 1 25.54 -17.82 7.77
C MET A 1 24.55 -18.49 6.84
N GLY A 2 24.36 -19.81 6.93
CA GLY A 2 23.41 -20.51 6.07
C GLY A 2 21.97 -20.12 6.39
N GLU A 3 21.10 -20.07 5.38
CA GLU A 3 19.66 -19.86 5.56
C GLU A 3 19.11 -20.86 6.58
N LYS A 4 18.64 -20.36 7.72
CA LYS A 4 17.90 -21.18 8.68
C LYS A 4 16.49 -21.36 8.14
N VAL A 5 16.22 -22.52 7.56
CA VAL A 5 14.86 -22.93 7.19
C VAL A 5 14.14 -23.36 8.47
N TYR A 6 13.19 -22.54 8.93
CA TYR A 6 12.33 -22.91 10.06
C TYR A 6 11.17 -23.77 9.55
N GLN A 7 11.17 -25.07 9.86
CA GLN A 7 9.97 -25.89 9.73
C GLN A 7 8.95 -25.42 10.77
N LEU A 8 7.80 -24.93 10.31
CA LEU A 8 6.66 -24.53 11.14
C LEU A 8 5.73 -25.72 11.30
N THR A 9 5.35 -26.04 12.54
CA THR A 9 4.34 -27.05 12.84
C THR A 9 2.96 -26.41 13.00
N TYR A 10 1.87 -27.15 12.78
CA TYR A 10 0.51 -26.61 12.72
C TYR A 10 0.07 -25.89 14.00
N ASP A 11 0.55 -26.35 15.15
CA ASP A 11 0.38 -25.76 16.48
C ASP A 11 1.07 -24.40 16.67
N GLN A 12 1.97 -24.01 15.74
CA GLN A 12 2.68 -22.73 15.74
C GLN A 12 1.98 -21.66 14.90
N ILE A 13 0.90 -22.02 14.20
CA ILE A 13 0.13 -21.13 13.32
C ILE A 13 -1.18 -20.78 14.01
N GLY A 14 -1.30 -19.54 14.45
CA GLY A 14 -2.53 -18.95 14.95
C GLY A 14 -3.23 -18.10 13.89
N VAL A 15 -4.52 -17.85 14.09
CA VAL A 15 -5.27 -16.86 13.31
C VAL A 15 -5.58 -15.69 14.23
N VAL A 16 -5.07 -14.51 13.89
CA VAL A 16 -5.44 -13.26 14.55
C VAL A 16 -6.61 -12.70 13.77
N SER A 17 -7.77 -12.60 14.43
CA SER A 17 -8.96 -11.95 13.87
C SER A 17 -9.03 -10.53 14.39
N PHE A 18 -9.54 -9.61 13.56
CA PHE A 18 -9.69 -8.21 13.91
C PHE A 18 -11.15 -7.86 14.22
N ASP A 19 -11.35 -6.94 15.17
CA ASP A 19 -12.68 -6.46 15.52
C ASP A 19 -13.37 -5.74 14.35
N GLU A 20 -12.59 -5.05 13.52
CA GLU A 20 -13.00 -4.46 12.25
C GLU A 20 -12.05 -4.90 11.14
N PRO A 21 -12.49 -5.01 9.88
CA PRO A 21 -11.60 -5.32 8.78
C PRO A 21 -10.52 -4.24 8.60
N TRP A 22 -9.26 -4.67 8.59
CA TRP A 22 -8.12 -3.80 8.34
C TRP A 22 -7.98 -3.53 6.85
N PHE A 23 -7.50 -2.34 6.51
CA PHE A 23 -7.16 -1.96 5.15
C PHE A 23 -5.65 -2.01 4.95
N LEU A 24 -5.25 -2.75 3.95
CA LEU A 24 -3.86 -2.93 3.57
C LEU A 24 -3.58 -2.15 2.30
N ILE A 25 -2.46 -1.43 2.27
CA ILE A 25 -1.94 -0.80 1.06
C ILE A 25 -0.56 -1.39 0.79
N HIS A 26 -0.35 -1.84 -0.44
CA HIS A 26 0.91 -2.37 -0.93
C HIS A 26 1.40 -1.49 -2.07
N ILE A 27 2.68 -1.11 -2.02
CA ILE A 27 3.35 -0.34 -3.06
C ILE A 27 4.62 -1.08 -3.44
N ASP A 28 4.78 -1.32 -4.74
CA ASP A 28 5.99 -1.84 -5.33
C ASP A 28 6.44 -0.91 -6.46
N LEU A 29 7.75 -0.70 -6.54
CA LEU A 29 8.42 0.06 -7.58
C LEU A 29 9.42 -0.91 -8.22
N GLU A 30 8.92 -1.73 -9.15
CA GLU A 30 9.58 -2.91 -9.73
C GLU A 30 10.96 -2.63 -10.34
N ASN A 31 11.21 -1.37 -10.73
CA ASN A 31 12.47 -0.95 -11.35
C ASN A 31 13.49 -0.36 -10.37
N ASP A 32 13.23 -0.43 -9.07
CA ASP A 32 14.16 0.04 -8.04
C ASP A 32 14.63 -1.13 -7.19
N GLU A 33 15.78 -1.71 -7.57
CA GLU A 33 16.44 -2.82 -6.88
C GLU A 33 16.80 -2.50 -5.42
N GLU A 34 16.92 -1.22 -5.05
CA GLU A 34 17.22 -0.80 -3.68
C GLU A 34 15.93 -0.69 -2.84
N SER A 35 14.76 -0.57 -3.48
CA SER A 35 13.51 -0.41 -2.77
C SER A 35 12.77 -1.74 -2.60
N LYS A 36 12.60 -2.12 -1.34
CA LYS A 36 11.71 -3.21 -0.99
C LYS A 36 10.26 -2.74 -1.14
N PRO A 37 9.34 -3.65 -1.55
CA PRO A 37 7.93 -3.33 -1.55
C PRO A 37 7.47 -2.92 -0.15
N VAL A 38 6.63 -1.89 -0.10
CA VAL A 38 6.08 -1.35 1.14
C VAL A 38 4.71 -1.97 1.38
N GLN A 39 4.44 -2.35 2.63
CA GLN A 39 3.11 -2.78 3.08
C GLN A 39 2.70 -1.97 4.30
N LEU A 40 1.56 -1.28 4.19
CA LEU A 40 1.01 -0.42 5.22
C LEU A 40 -0.33 -0.96 5.67
N PHE A 41 -0.53 -0.95 6.99
CA PHE A 41 -1.68 -1.57 7.66
C PHE A 41 -2.47 -0.50 8.40
N TYR A 42 -3.74 -0.35 8.06
CA TYR A 42 -4.65 0.57 8.71
C TYR A 42 -5.78 -0.19 9.40
N PRO A 43 -6.15 0.17 10.64
CA PRO A 43 -7.13 -0.58 11.42
C PRO A 43 -8.59 -0.37 10.97
N SER A 44 -8.82 0.31 9.84
CA SER A 44 -10.13 0.40 9.19
C SER A 44 -9.99 0.88 7.74
N LEU A 45 -11.02 0.64 6.92
CA LEU A 45 -11.13 1.15 5.56
C LEU A 45 -11.04 2.68 5.52
N GLU A 46 -11.74 3.36 6.42
CA GLU A 46 -11.77 4.83 6.46
C GLU A 46 -10.38 5.42 6.68
N LYS A 47 -9.63 4.88 7.66
CA LYS A 47 -8.25 5.32 7.93
C LYS A 47 -7.34 5.06 6.75
N GLY A 48 -7.49 3.91 6.10
CA GLY A 48 -6.73 3.56 4.91
C GLY A 48 -6.97 4.50 3.73
N ILE A 49 -8.24 4.81 3.42
CA ILE A 49 -8.59 5.73 2.34
C ILE A 49 -8.06 7.14 2.63
N LYS A 50 -8.20 7.63 3.86
CA LYS A 50 -7.69 8.95 4.27
C LYS A 50 -6.16 9.06 4.17
N ALA A 51 -5.45 7.95 4.37
CA ALA A 51 -3.99 7.91 4.27
C ALA A 51 -3.48 7.81 2.83
N MET A 52 -4.34 7.47 1.84
CA MET A 52 -3.90 7.17 0.48
C MET A 52 -3.09 8.30 -0.16
N ALA A 53 -3.52 9.56 0.02
CA ALA A 53 -2.80 10.72 -0.52
C ALA A 53 -1.37 10.81 0.02
N VAL A 54 -1.24 10.80 1.34
CA VAL A 54 0.06 10.85 2.04
C VAL A 54 0.93 9.66 1.65
N VAL A 55 0.36 8.47 1.57
CA VAL A 55 1.08 7.24 1.22
C VAL A 55 1.65 7.28 -0.19
N ILE A 56 0.87 7.71 -1.18
CA ILE A 56 1.34 7.86 -2.56
C ILE A 56 2.40 8.97 -2.63
N GLU A 57 2.19 10.09 -1.95
CA GLU A 57 3.16 11.17 -1.93
C GLU A 57 4.51 10.71 -1.34
N GLU A 58 4.49 10.08 -0.16
CA GLU A 58 5.69 9.65 0.55
C GLU A 58 6.46 8.54 -0.18
N HIS A 59 5.75 7.52 -0.67
CA HIS A 59 6.38 6.31 -1.19
C HIS A 59 6.57 6.30 -2.71
N VAL A 60 5.86 7.16 -3.45
CA VAL A 60 5.97 7.25 -4.91
C VAL A 60 6.51 8.61 -5.32
N ILE A 61 5.78 9.68 -5.04
CA ILE A 61 6.08 11.01 -5.59
C ILE A 61 7.40 11.56 -5.06
N ASN A 62 7.57 11.62 -3.74
CA ASN A 62 8.79 12.12 -3.10
C ASN A 62 10.01 11.28 -3.47
N LYS A 63 9.81 9.99 -3.74
CA LYS A 63 10.87 9.10 -4.17
C LYS A 63 11.29 9.38 -5.60
N TRP A 64 10.35 9.48 -6.54
CA TRP A 64 10.65 9.88 -7.91
C TRP A 64 11.24 11.29 -7.98
N GLN A 65 10.74 12.25 -7.21
CA GLN A 65 11.32 13.60 -7.18
C GLN A 65 12.81 13.60 -6.76
N LYS A 66 13.24 12.68 -5.90
CA LYS A 66 14.66 12.54 -5.49
C LYS A 66 15.55 12.03 -6.63
N GLU A 67 14.98 11.36 -7.63
CA GLU A 67 15.69 10.97 -8.87
C GLU A 67 15.94 12.17 -9.81
N GLY A 68 15.40 13.35 -9.49
CA GLY A 68 15.64 14.58 -10.25
C GLY A 68 14.83 14.66 -11.54
N PRO A 69 15.42 15.10 -12.68
CA PRO A 69 14.68 15.30 -13.93
C PRO A 69 13.97 14.04 -14.45
N GLU A 70 14.60 12.87 -14.33
CA GLU A 70 14.02 11.60 -14.81
C GLU A 70 12.77 11.21 -14.02
N GLY A 71 12.81 11.35 -12.69
CA GLY A 71 11.64 11.06 -11.87
C GLY A 71 10.52 12.09 -12.03
N ASN A 72 10.84 13.37 -12.25
CA ASN A 72 9.83 14.37 -12.63
C ASN A 72 9.18 14.04 -13.98
N GLN A 73 9.94 13.47 -14.93
CA GLN A 73 9.39 12.98 -16.18
C GLN A 73 8.45 11.79 -15.96
N LYS A 74 8.78 10.85 -15.06
CA LYS A 74 7.88 9.74 -14.68
C LYS A 74 6.56 10.24 -14.08
N ILE A 75 6.62 11.25 -13.21
CA ILE A 75 5.41 11.89 -12.65
C ILE A 75 4.55 12.50 -13.76
N GLU A 76 5.18 13.19 -14.71
CA GLU A 76 4.44 13.76 -15.85
C GLU A 76 3.84 12.66 -16.75
N GLN A 77 4.58 11.58 -17.02
CA GLN A 77 4.07 10.44 -17.77
C GLN A 77 2.88 9.77 -17.06
N LEU A 78 2.92 9.68 -15.72
CA LEU A 78 1.80 9.19 -14.92
C LEU A 78 0.57 10.09 -15.09
N ARG A 79 0.74 11.42 -15.04
CA ARG A 79 -0.36 12.36 -15.30
C ARG A 79 -0.95 12.17 -16.69
N GLN A 80 -0.10 12.09 -17.71
CA GLN A 80 -0.53 11.87 -19.09
C GLN A 80 -1.25 10.52 -19.26
N TYR A 81 -0.77 9.47 -18.59
CA TYR A 81 -1.42 8.16 -18.60
C TYR A 81 -2.83 8.24 -18.02
N LEU A 82 -3.02 8.94 -16.90
CA LEU A 82 -4.33 9.12 -16.29
C LEU A 82 -5.27 9.95 -17.17
N LEU A 83 -4.78 11.03 -17.77
CA LEU A 83 -5.55 11.85 -18.71
C LEU A 83 -6.03 11.04 -19.92
N LYS A 84 -5.17 10.18 -20.45
CA LYS A 84 -5.46 9.38 -21.65
C LYS A 84 -6.35 8.18 -21.36
N SER A 85 -6.09 7.48 -20.26
CA SER A 85 -6.65 6.15 -20.00
C SER A 85 -7.81 6.17 -19.01
N TRP A 86 -7.87 7.20 -18.16
CA TRP A 86 -8.86 7.33 -17.09
C TRP A 86 -9.55 8.71 -17.01
N PRO A 87 -9.89 9.37 -18.14
CA PRO A 87 -10.49 10.71 -18.09
C PRO A 87 -11.84 10.73 -17.38
N GLU A 88 -12.77 9.85 -17.76
CA GLU A 88 -14.12 9.82 -17.18
C GLU A 88 -14.13 9.06 -15.85
N LYS A 89 -13.73 7.79 -15.86
CA LYS A 89 -13.79 6.88 -14.71
C LYS A 89 -12.80 7.19 -13.59
N GLY A 90 -11.75 7.95 -13.89
CA GLY A 90 -10.75 8.38 -12.92
C GLY A 90 -10.96 9.83 -12.53
N LEU A 91 -10.65 10.74 -13.45
CA LEU A 91 -10.57 12.17 -13.15
C LEU A 91 -11.94 12.80 -12.88
N GLU A 92 -12.89 12.66 -13.81
CA GLU A 92 -14.19 13.30 -13.68
C GLU A 92 -15.06 12.68 -12.58
N GLU A 93 -15.06 11.36 -12.44
CA GLU A 93 -15.77 10.70 -11.33
C GLU A 93 -15.24 11.16 -9.97
N VAL A 94 -13.92 11.25 -9.77
CA VAL A 94 -13.35 11.73 -8.50
C VAL A 94 -13.72 13.19 -8.27
N ARG A 95 -13.64 14.04 -9.31
CA ARG A 95 -14.05 15.44 -9.20
C ARG A 95 -15.51 15.56 -8.75
N VAL A 96 -16.41 14.84 -9.42
CA VAL A 96 -17.85 14.83 -9.10
C VAL A 96 -18.08 14.30 -7.68
N LEU A 97 -17.41 13.21 -7.29
CA LEU A 97 -17.47 12.68 -5.93
C LEU A 97 -17.04 13.73 -4.89
N MET A 98 -15.91 14.40 -5.09
CA MET A 98 -15.40 15.41 -4.18
C MET A 98 -16.36 16.61 -4.07
N TYR A 99 -16.87 17.09 -5.19
CA TYR A 99 -17.83 18.19 -5.22
C TYR A 99 -19.19 17.82 -4.60
N GLU A 100 -19.87 16.82 -5.16
CA GLU A 100 -21.27 16.52 -4.83
C GLU A 100 -21.43 15.78 -3.50
N LYS A 101 -20.51 14.86 -3.19
CA LYS A 101 -20.63 13.99 -2.01
C LYS A 101 -19.88 14.52 -0.81
N TYR A 102 -18.75 15.18 -1.02
CA TYR A 102 -17.89 15.66 0.06
C TYR A 102 -17.90 17.18 0.23
N GLY A 103 -18.56 17.93 -0.66
CA GLY A 103 -18.84 19.35 -0.48
C GLY A 103 -17.67 20.28 -0.80
N PHE A 104 -16.69 19.84 -1.60
CA PHE A 104 -15.57 20.67 -2.04
C PHE A 104 -16.00 21.58 -3.20
N THR A 105 -16.74 22.65 -2.88
CA THR A 105 -17.34 23.60 -3.83
C THR A 105 -16.32 24.31 -4.74
N GLU A 106 -15.07 24.46 -4.28
CA GLU A 106 -13.97 25.04 -5.05
C GLU A 106 -13.58 24.22 -6.29
N LEU A 107 -14.03 22.97 -6.40
CA LEU A 107 -13.77 22.07 -7.51
C LEU A 107 -14.84 22.15 -8.62
N GLU A 108 -15.94 22.87 -8.39
CA GLU A 108 -17.07 22.97 -9.32
C GLU A 108 -16.65 23.48 -10.70
N ASN A 109 -15.80 24.51 -10.71
CA ASN A 109 -15.37 25.22 -11.92
C ASN A 109 -14.03 24.73 -12.47
N LYS A 110 -13.44 23.68 -11.89
CA LYS A 110 -12.18 23.09 -12.37
C LYS A 110 -12.47 21.81 -13.13
N THR A 111 -11.68 21.53 -14.15
CA THR A 111 -11.69 20.23 -14.84
C THR A 111 -10.85 19.22 -14.06
N GLY A 112 -11.12 17.92 -14.23
CA GLY A 112 -10.27 16.88 -13.65
C GLY A 112 -8.81 16.98 -14.11
N GLN A 113 -8.58 17.51 -15.32
CA GLN A 113 -7.23 17.81 -15.81
C GLN A 113 -6.55 18.91 -15.01
N GLU A 114 -7.19 20.05 -14.78
CA GLU A 114 -6.61 21.15 -13.99
C GLU A 114 -6.26 20.68 -12.57
N LEU A 115 -7.14 19.91 -11.94
CA LEU A 115 -6.94 19.37 -10.60
C LEU A 115 -5.74 18.42 -10.50
N LEU A 116 -5.43 17.69 -11.58
CA LEU A 116 -4.28 16.79 -11.65
C LEU A 116 -2.93 17.54 -11.61
N TYR A 117 -2.93 18.82 -11.98
CA TYR A 117 -1.75 19.69 -11.96
C TYR A 117 -1.69 20.61 -10.75
N ASP A 118 -2.79 20.78 -9.99
CA ASP A 118 -2.84 21.62 -8.79
C ASP A 118 -2.09 21.04 -7.59
N GLY A 119 -1.75 19.76 -7.61
CA GLY A 119 -1.01 19.08 -6.54
C GLY A 119 -0.97 17.57 -6.73
N TYR A 120 -0.45 16.87 -5.73
CA TYR A 120 -0.37 15.40 -5.74
C TYR A 120 -1.54 14.72 -5.03
N ASP A 121 -2.31 15.45 -4.22
CA ASP A 121 -3.47 14.91 -3.50
C ASP A 121 -4.52 14.39 -4.48
N PHE A 122 -4.93 15.21 -5.46
CA PHE A 122 -5.91 14.80 -6.46
C PHE A 122 -5.41 13.61 -7.29
N LEU A 123 -4.13 13.64 -7.68
CA LEU A 123 -3.46 12.53 -8.36
C LEU A 123 -3.58 11.22 -7.55
N ALA A 124 -3.27 11.27 -6.26
CA ALA A 124 -3.34 10.11 -5.39
C ALA A 124 -4.77 9.62 -5.15
N PHE A 125 -5.74 10.53 -5.02
CA PHE A 125 -7.16 10.16 -4.93
C PHE A 125 -7.66 9.49 -6.21
N VAL A 126 -7.25 9.96 -7.38
CA VAL A 126 -7.57 9.34 -8.67
C VAL A 126 -7.02 7.92 -8.73
N ILE A 127 -5.76 7.71 -8.34
CA ILE A 127 -5.15 6.37 -8.28
C ILE A 127 -5.95 5.47 -7.32
N GLY A 128 -6.23 5.94 -6.10
CA GLY A 128 -7.00 5.19 -5.11
C GLY A 128 -8.42 4.84 -5.58
N HIS A 129 -9.10 5.77 -6.24
CA HIS A 129 -10.44 5.54 -6.81
C HIS A 129 -10.40 4.50 -7.93
N ILE A 130 -9.45 4.61 -8.87
CA ILE A 130 -9.28 3.62 -9.94
C ILE A 130 -9.05 2.23 -9.36
N MET A 131 -8.18 2.11 -8.36
CA MET A 131 -7.93 0.83 -7.70
C MET A 131 -9.21 0.25 -7.11
N ILE A 132 -9.92 1.03 -6.28
CA ILE A 132 -11.04 0.54 -5.48
C ILE A 132 -12.28 0.29 -6.35
N ALA A 133 -12.60 1.21 -7.26
CA ALA A 133 -13.85 1.18 -8.01
C ALA A 133 -13.73 0.45 -9.36
N HIS A 134 -12.55 0.42 -9.99
CA HIS A 134 -12.45 0.07 -11.41
C HIS A 134 -11.42 -1.00 -11.76
N ASN A 135 -10.45 -1.29 -10.88
CA ASN A 135 -9.32 -2.14 -11.25
C ASN A 135 -8.99 -3.22 -10.20
N ASN A 136 -10.04 -3.81 -9.62
CA ASN A 136 -9.95 -4.97 -8.72
C ASN A 136 -8.96 -4.80 -7.56
N LEU A 137 -8.86 -3.59 -7.00
CA LEU A 137 -7.94 -3.20 -5.93
C LEU A 137 -6.46 -3.08 -6.34
N HIS A 138 -6.17 -2.92 -7.64
CA HIS A 138 -4.81 -2.79 -8.16
C HIS A 138 -4.68 -1.55 -9.06
N PHE A 139 -3.48 -1.01 -9.19
CA PHE A 139 -3.11 0.04 -10.13
C PHE A 139 -1.69 -0.22 -10.62
N TYR A 140 -1.49 -0.13 -11.92
CA TYR A 140 -0.22 -0.41 -12.57
C TYR A 140 0.14 0.72 -13.53
N PHE A 141 1.36 1.21 -13.43
CA PHE A 141 1.91 2.21 -14.33
C PHE A 141 3.44 2.12 -14.37
N GLU A 142 4.04 1.73 -15.50
CA GLU A 142 5.49 1.78 -15.75
C GLU A 142 6.39 1.37 -14.55
N GLY A 143 6.15 0.17 -14.00
CA GLY A 143 6.89 -0.36 -12.86
C GLY A 143 6.41 0.13 -11.49
N LEU A 144 5.44 1.04 -11.41
CA LEU A 144 4.64 1.28 -10.21
C LEU A 144 3.51 0.26 -10.15
N HIS A 145 3.45 -0.48 -9.04
CA HIS A 145 2.29 -1.27 -8.66
C HIS A 145 1.79 -0.77 -7.30
N VAL A 146 0.53 -0.33 -7.26
CA VAL A 146 -0.19 -0.06 -6.01
C VAL A 146 -1.34 -1.04 -5.91
N SER A 147 -1.52 -1.69 -4.76
CA SER A 147 -2.71 -2.50 -4.50
C SER A 147 -3.24 -2.29 -3.10
N CYS A 148 -4.52 -2.57 -2.91
CA CYS A 148 -5.12 -2.57 -1.59
C CYS A 148 -5.88 -3.87 -1.31
N ARG A 149 -6.05 -4.17 -0.02
CA ARG A 149 -6.84 -5.33 0.43
C ARG A 149 -7.59 -5.00 1.69
N VAL A 150 -8.78 -5.58 1.84
CA VAL A 150 -9.52 -5.58 3.10
C VAL A 150 -9.35 -6.96 3.72
N VAL A 151 -8.89 -7.01 4.97
CA VAL A 151 -8.52 -8.24 5.67
C VAL A 151 -9.11 -8.26 7.07
N ASP A 152 -9.87 -9.31 7.36
CA ASP A 152 -10.53 -9.56 8.65
C ASP A 152 -9.66 -10.42 9.59
N LYS A 153 -8.63 -11.06 9.03
CA LYS A 153 -7.72 -11.95 9.76
C LYS A 153 -6.33 -12.04 9.12
N PHE A 154 -5.33 -12.33 9.95
CA PHE A 154 -4.01 -12.77 9.49
C PHE A 154 -3.62 -14.11 10.09
N LEU A 155 -2.82 -14.85 9.33
CA LEU A 155 -2.05 -15.96 9.87
C LEU A 155 -0.87 -15.37 10.65
N ALA A 156 -0.80 -15.70 11.94
CA ALA A 156 0.28 -15.33 12.80
C ALA A 156 1.08 -16.57 13.19
N VAL A 157 2.40 -16.47 13.09
CA VAL A 157 3.30 -17.54 13.54
C VAL A 157 3.83 -17.16 14.91
N ASN A 158 3.59 -18.02 15.90
CA ASN A 158 4.11 -17.81 17.25
C ASN A 158 5.58 -18.27 17.32
N PHE A 159 6.50 -17.36 17.04
CA PHE A 159 7.93 -17.62 17.15
C PHE A 159 8.42 -17.66 18.61
N TRP A 160 7.72 -17.01 19.53
CA TRP A 160 8.21 -16.80 20.89
C TRP A 160 8.20 -18.09 21.71
N ASP A 161 7.13 -18.88 21.59
CA ASP A 161 7.05 -20.17 22.28
C ASP A 161 8.06 -21.18 21.73
N LYS A 162 8.38 -21.13 20.43
CA LYS A 162 9.42 -21.97 19.82
C LYS A 162 10.80 -21.64 20.37
N VAL A 163 11.18 -20.36 20.40
CA VAL A 163 12.48 -19.93 20.98
C VAL A 163 12.58 -20.31 22.45
N LYS A 164 11.48 -20.16 23.21
CA LYS A 164 11.42 -20.53 24.62
C LYS A 164 11.56 -22.04 24.84
N GLN A 165 10.88 -22.86 24.04
CA GLN A 165 11.00 -24.31 24.09
C GLN A 165 12.41 -24.77 23.72
N GLU A 166 12.99 -24.24 22.62
CA GLU A 166 14.35 -24.56 22.19
C GLU A 166 15.40 -24.17 23.26
N ALA A 167 15.24 -23.01 23.91
CA ALA A 167 16.09 -22.57 25.01
C ALA A 167 15.97 -23.51 26.23
N MET A 168 14.76 -23.96 26.57
CA MET A 168 14.56 -24.89 27.69
C MET A 168 15.12 -26.30 27.38
N SER A 169 14.95 -26.80 26.16
CA SER A 169 15.50 -28.09 25.73
C SER A 169 17.03 -28.09 25.69
N SER A 170 17.66 -26.98 25.27
CA SER A 170 19.13 -26.86 25.27
C SER A 170 19.72 -26.71 26.67
N MET A 171 19.00 -26.11 27.63
CA MET A 171 19.41 -26.09 29.04
C MET A 171 19.25 -27.43 29.76
N GLY A 172 18.35 -28.31 29.30
CA GLY A 172 18.14 -29.64 29.88
C GLY A 172 19.27 -30.65 29.58
N ASN A 173 19.97 -30.48 28.46
CA ASN A 173 21.01 -31.42 28.02
C ASN A 173 22.39 -31.18 28.66
N THR A 174 22.58 -30.12 29.44
CA THR A 174 23.88 -29.81 30.09
C THR A 174 24.11 -30.54 31.42
N LYS A 175 23.20 -31.43 31.84
CA LYS A 175 23.28 -32.15 33.14
C LYS A 175 23.64 -33.64 33.06
N SER A 176 24.08 -34.16 31.90
CA SER A 176 24.40 -35.59 31.73
C SER A 176 25.87 -35.89 31.39
N THR A 177 26.81 -35.10 31.91
CA THR A 177 28.24 -35.43 31.84
C THR A 177 28.95 -34.92 33.09
N LEU A 178 28.79 -35.65 34.19
CA LEU A 178 29.74 -35.75 35.31
C LEU A 178 29.61 -37.15 35.92
#